data_AF-A0A975IQC2-F1
#
_entry.id   AF-A0A975IQC2-F1
#
_cell.length_a   1.000
_cell.length_b   1.000
_cell.length_c   1.000
_cell.angle_alpha   90.00
_cell.angle_beta   90.00
_cell.angle_gamma   90.00
#
_symmetry.space_group_name_H-M   'P 1'
#
loop_
_entity.id
_entity.type
_entity.pdbx_description
1 polymer ?
#
loop_
_entity_poly.entity_id
_entity_poly.type
_entity_poly.pdbx_seq_one_letter_code
_entity_poly.pdbx_strand_id
1 'polypeptide(L)'
;MNSHFWLFSFFMKKILFSYLFYLICYCSCSAQDINFEKYHEQINKSKSIEYADLESKIQYYRQAFENKNPFPKDLMSLSFYYFLDNDKKSSLEYFRKAIRSGYQFEEDSIELKDMLSISYDFDFIDSNDSLNDFNKFQKYFYEKYINILREERNYFISQIDEIQNQLFEDILQHEYYSQTSRLKLLPKAELSDTVRSAMSKYLYSGNSYILLDLLRDEKFPYRTKCRRFNPQTIGLILNHAVAGFFNKADAKEFIDLLWKEVERGNISPRTYGSIYDHYISWYVSKDKSVLGTKTIYDIETKKIKSMDLLYPQKVDSLRNRYWLIDLKTFYKQVGWDLPSNYINDN
;
A
#
# COMPACT_ATOMS: atom_id res chain seq x y z
N MET A 1 46.83 28.08 42.75
CA MET A 1 46.09 26.79 42.84
C MET A 1 44.71 26.78 42.16
N ASN A 2 44.23 27.86 41.51
CA ASN A 2 42.86 27.90 40.95
C ASN A 2 42.71 27.63 39.44
N SER A 3 43.81 27.59 38.67
CA SER A 3 43.74 27.40 37.21
C SER A 3 43.51 25.95 36.78
N HIS A 4 44.06 24.98 37.52
CA HIS A 4 43.91 23.55 37.20
C HIS A 4 42.48 23.02 37.46
N PHE A 5 41.78 23.58 38.45
CA PHE A 5 40.39 23.20 38.75
C PHE A 5 39.41 23.64 37.65
N TRP A 6 39.67 24.81 37.06
CA TRP A 6 38.87 25.35 35.95
C TRP A 6 39.04 24.54 34.67
N LEU A 7 40.28 24.16 34.33
CA LEU A 7 40.58 23.29 33.20
C LEU A 7 39.94 21.90 33.34
N PHE A 8 39.99 21.32 34.54
CA PHE A 8 39.38 20.01 34.82
C PHE A 8 37.84 20.07 34.73
N SER A 9 37.21 21.10 35.30
CA SER A 9 35.76 21.33 35.21
C SER A 9 35.29 21.51 33.77
N PHE A 10 36.05 22.24 32.96
CA PHE A 10 35.73 22.46 31.55
C PHE A 10 35.87 21.17 30.72
N PHE A 11 36.90 20.35 30.98
CA PHE A 11 37.11 19.08 30.31
C PHE A 11 36.02 18.06 30.66
N MET A 12 35.65 17.97 31.94
CA MET A 12 34.59 17.08 32.42
C MET A 12 33.21 17.45 31.85
N LYS A 13 32.90 18.75 31.70
CA LYS A 13 31.67 19.21 31.04
C LYS A 13 31.59 18.82 29.57
N LYS A 14 32.72 18.87 28.84
CA LYS A 14 32.78 18.42 27.43
C LYS A 14 32.57 16.92 27.30
N ILE A 15 33.22 16.12 28.14
CA ILE A 15 33.05 14.65 28.15
C ILE A 15 31.59 14.29 28.48
N LEU A 16 31.00 14.96 29.48
CA LEU A 16 29.60 14.74 29.86
C LEU A 16 28.64 15.12 28.72
N PHE A 17 28.88 16.24 28.03
CA PHE A 17 28.10 16.66 26.88
C PHE A 17 28.23 15.68 25.71
N SER A 18 29.44 15.22 25.38
CA SER A 18 29.67 14.23 24.33
C SER A 18 29.04 12.88 24.67
N TYR A 19 29.07 12.46 25.94
CA TYR A 19 28.44 11.22 26.40
C TYR A 19 26.91 11.33 26.41
N LEU A 20 26.34 12.46 26.83
CA LEU A 20 24.90 12.75 26.74
C LEU A 20 24.43 12.85 25.30
N PHE A 21 25.19 13.50 24.42
CA PHE A 21 24.90 13.58 23.00
C PHE A 21 24.96 12.19 22.34
N TYR A 22 25.98 11.39 22.68
CA TYR A 22 26.07 9.99 22.27
C TYR A 22 24.89 9.18 22.79
N LEU A 23 24.48 9.31 24.06
CA LEU A 23 23.30 8.66 24.61
C LEU A 23 22.00 9.11 23.94
N ILE A 24 21.85 10.39 23.63
CA ILE A 24 20.69 10.90 22.89
C ILE A 24 20.68 10.32 21.47
N CYS A 25 21.80 10.30 20.77
CA CYS A 25 21.91 9.69 19.44
C CYS A 25 21.72 8.17 19.48
N TYR A 26 22.24 7.48 20.49
CA TYR A 26 22.16 6.03 20.65
C TYR A 26 20.74 5.60 21.03
N CYS A 27 20.08 6.29 21.96
CA CYS A 27 18.66 6.10 22.29
C CYS A 27 17.72 6.51 21.14
N SER A 28 18.15 7.43 20.25
CA SER A 28 17.42 7.75 19.02
C SER A 28 17.57 6.67 17.94
N CYS A 29 18.68 5.92 17.95
CA CYS A 29 18.93 4.79 17.05
C CYS A 29 18.35 3.47 17.58
N SER A 30 18.20 3.29 18.90
CA SER A 30 17.73 2.04 19.52
C SER A 30 16.24 2.00 19.87
N ALA A 31 15.43 2.92 19.34
CA ALA A 31 13.96 2.93 19.50
C ALA A 31 13.20 2.87 18.15
N GLN A 32 13.87 2.46 17.07
CA GLN A 32 13.23 2.18 15.78
C GLN A 32 12.56 0.78 15.74
N ASP A 33 12.04 0.31 16.88
CA ASP A 33 11.24 -0.92 16.93
C ASP A 33 9.92 -0.71 16.17
N ILE A 34 9.81 -1.39 15.02
CA ILE A 34 8.62 -1.79 14.24
C ILE A 34 7.33 -1.02 14.54
N ASN A 35 7.32 0.26 14.21
CA ASN A 35 6.20 1.13 14.57
C ASN A 35 5.04 1.07 13.53
N PHE A 36 5.25 0.48 12.35
CA PHE A 36 4.16 0.11 11.43
C PHE A 36 3.43 -1.20 11.81
N GLU A 37 4.05 -2.09 12.61
CA GLU A 37 3.37 -3.28 13.13
C GLU A 37 2.24 -2.88 14.08
N LYS A 38 2.55 -2.06 15.09
CA LYS A 38 1.53 -1.52 16.01
C LYS A 38 0.47 -0.70 15.29
N TYR A 39 0.87 0.10 14.30
CA TYR A 39 -0.07 0.78 13.42
C TYR A 39 -1.06 -0.21 12.80
N HIS A 40 -0.57 -1.28 12.18
CA HIS A 40 -1.43 -2.26 11.52
C HIS A 40 -2.22 -3.12 12.51
N GLU A 41 -1.70 -3.40 13.70
CA GLU A 41 -2.43 -4.06 14.77
C GLU A 41 -3.70 -3.28 15.12
N GLN A 42 -3.61 -1.96 15.32
CA GLN A 42 -4.77 -1.12 15.63
C GLN A 42 -5.73 -1.00 14.44
N ILE A 43 -5.21 -0.84 13.21
CA ILE A 43 -6.03 -0.84 11.99
C ILE A 43 -6.74 -2.20 11.79
N ASN A 44 -6.14 -3.30 12.22
CA ASN A 44 -6.74 -4.63 12.13
C ASN A 44 -7.80 -4.84 13.21
N LYS A 45 -7.59 -4.33 14.44
CA LYS A 45 -8.62 -4.31 15.48
C LYS A 45 -9.85 -3.53 15.05
N SER A 46 -9.68 -2.34 14.46
CA SER A 46 -10.82 -1.53 13.99
C SER A 46 -11.65 -2.24 12.91
N LYS A 47 -10.99 -3.06 12.08
CA LYS A 47 -11.64 -3.89 11.05
C LYS A 47 -12.53 -4.97 11.65
N SER A 48 -12.10 -5.62 12.73
CA SER A 48 -12.89 -6.67 13.39
C SER A 48 -14.13 -6.16 14.14
N ILE A 49 -14.28 -4.84 14.28
CA ILE A 49 -15.44 -4.22 14.95
C ILE A 49 -16.59 -4.06 13.96
N GLU A 50 -17.82 -4.21 14.43
CA GLU A 50 -19.02 -4.00 13.61
C GLU A 50 -19.29 -2.51 13.38
N TYR A 51 -19.98 -2.16 12.29
CA TYR A 51 -20.32 -0.77 11.98
C TYR A 51 -21.24 -0.10 13.02
N ALA A 52 -21.93 -0.89 13.85
CA ALA A 52 -22.75 -0.37 14.94
C ALA A 52 -21.94 0.28 16.08
N ASP A 53 -20.65 -0.03 16.18
CA ASP A 53 -19.72 0.55 17.17
C ASP A 53 -18.69 1.44 16.47
N LEU A 54 -19.16 2.60 16.01
CA LEU A 54 -18.32 3.59 15.34
C LEU A 54 -17.29 4.23 16.29
N GLU A 55 -17.64 4.42 17.57
CA GLU A 55 -16.75 5.03 18.56
C GLU A 55 -15.46 4.21 18.71
N SER A 56 -15.57 2.90 18.93
CA SER A 56 -14.39 2.04 19.03
C SER A 56 -13.61 2.01 17.73
N LYS A 57 -14.27 1.94 16.56
CA LYS A 57 -13.58 2.02 15.26
C LYS A 57 -12.74 3.28 15.15
N ILE A 58 -13.33 4.44 15.44
CA ILE A 58 -12.66 5.75 15.41
C ILE A 58 -11.48 5.76 16.38
N GLN A 59 -11.67 5.26 17.61
CA GLN A 59 -10.61 5.21 18.62
C GLN A 59 -9.39 4.41 18.14
N TYR A 60 -9.60 3.22 17.56
CA TYR A 60 -8.49 2.40 17.05
C TYR A 60 -7.74 3.05 15.89
N TYR A 61 -8.46 3.71 14.96
CA TYR A 61 -7.80 4.48 13.90
C TYR A 61 -6.96 5.64 14.46
N ARG A 62 -7.48 6.36 15.47
CA ARG A 62 -6.71 7.42 16.13
C ARG A 62 -5.45 6.90 16.81
N GLN A 63 -5.57 5.80 17.55
CA GLN A 63 -4.42 5.12 18.17
C GLN A 63 -3.40 4.66 17.13
N ALA A 64 -3.85 4.16 15.97
CA ALA A 64 -2.95 3.83 14.87
C ALA A 64 -2.18 5.08 14.39
N PHE A 65 -2.84 6.22 14.27
CA PHE A 65 -2.26 7.44 13.69
C PHE A 65 -1.31 8.18 14.63
N GLU A 66 -1.34 7.89 15.94
CA GLU A 66 -0.33 8.35 16.89
C GLU A 66 1.05 7.70 16.66
N ASN A 67 1.06 6.51 16.04
CA ASN A 67 2.25 5.68 15.90
C ASN A 67 3.08 6.06 14.65
N LYS A 68 2.44 6.33 13.50
CA LYS A 68 3.11 6.60 12.22
C LYS A 68 2.31 7.54 11.32
N ASN A 69 2.97 8.02 10.26
CA ASN A 69 2.30 8.70 9.16
C ASN A 69 1.35 7.71 8.44
N PRO A 70 0.03 7.89 8.52
CA PRO A 70 -0.93 6.92 8.01
C PRO A 70 -0.94 6.82 6.48
N PHE A 71 -1.48 5.71 5.98
CA PHE A 71 -1.77 5.59 4.56
C PHE A 71 -2.95 6.51 4.20
N PRO A 72 -2.95 7.14 3.01
CA PRO A 72 -4.04 8.04 2.62
C PRO A 72 -5.43 7.39 2.63
N LYS A 73 -5.52 6.09 2.30
CA LYS A 73 -6.78 5.33 2.36
C LYS A 73 -7.28 5.10 3.80
N ASP A 74 -6.38 4.97 4.76
CA ASP A 74 -6.75 4.82 6.17
C ASP A 74 -7.27 6.16 6.72
N LEU A 75 -6.65 7.29 6.35
CA LEU A 75 -7.18 8.63 6.65
C LEU A 75 -8.58 8.83 6.04
N MET A 76 -8.78 8.37 4.81
CA MET A 76 -10.08 8.42 4.14
C MET A 76 -11.12 7.56 4.86
N SER A 77 -10.72 6.41 5.38
CA SER A 77 -11.60 5.53 6.17
C SER A 77 -12.01 6.18 7.49
N LEU A 78 -11.07 6.79 8.22
CA LEU A 78 -11.39 7.53 9.44
C LEU A 78 -12.32 8.73 9.15
N SER A 79 -12.07 9.45 8.06
CA SER A 79 -12.95 10.52 7.58
C SER A 79 -14.37 10.01 7.33
N PHE A 80 -14.51 8.85 6.69
CA PHE A 80 -15.80 8.20 6.47
C PHE A 80 -16.50 7.80 7.78
N TYR A 81 -15.79 7.25 8.76
CA TYR A 81 -16.40 6.89 10.04
C TYR A 81 -16.91 8.10 10.83
N TYR A 82 -16.16 9.21 10.85
CA TYR A 82 -16.68 10.47 11.39
C TYR A 82 -17.89 11.01 10.62
N PHE A 83 -17.94 10.78 9.30
CA PHE A 83 -19.09 11.16 8.51
C PHE A 83 -20.35 10.38 8.93
N LEU A 84 -20.22 9.08 9.14
CA LEU A 84 -21.30 8.21 9.64
C LEU A 84 -21.73 8.56 11.06
N ASP A 85 -20.78 8.98 11.90
CA ASP A 85 -21.01 9.47 13.27
C ASP A 85 -21.59 10.90 13.33
N ASN A 86 -21.95 11.47 12.17
CA ASN A 86 -22.44 12.85 12.01
C ASN A 86 -21.47 13.97 12.44
N ASP A 87 -20.21 13.68 12.77
CA ASP A 87 -19.16 14.68 12.98
C ASP A 87 -18.54 15.12 11.64
N LYS A 88 -19.27 16.00 10.93
CA LYS A 88 -18.81 16.53 9.63
C LYS A 88 -17.53 17.37 9.73
N LYS A 89 -17.24 17.93 10.91
CA LYS A 89 -16.04 18.77 11.13
C LYS A 89 -14.79 17.89 11.15
N SER A 90 -14.75 16.88 12.01
CA SER A 90 -13.64 15.93 12.08
C SER A 90 -13.52 15.14 10.77
N SER A 91 -14.65 14.78 10.16
CA SER A 91 -14.66 14.12 8.85
C SER A 91 -13.95 14.94 7.78
N LEU A 92 -14.28 16.24 7.63
CA LEU A 92 -13.58 17.14 6.68
C LEU A 92 -12.09 17.26 6.99
N GLU A 93 -11.72 17.36 8.27
CA GLU A 93 -10.32 17.44 8.68
C GLU A 93 -9.52 16.24 8.18
N TYR A 94 -10.02 15.02 8.39
CA TYR A 94 -9.35 13.81 7.92
C TYR A 94 -9.42 13.62 6.40
N PHE A 95 -10.49 14.09 5.75
CA PHE A 95 -10.59 14.10 4.28
C PHE A 95 -9.46 14.93 3.67
N ARG A 96 -9.25 16.14 4.19
CA ARG A 96 -8.16 17.03 3.79
C ARG A 96 -6.80 16.41 4.04
N LYS A 97 -6.59 15.83 5.23
CA LYS A 97 -5.34 15.11 5.56
C LYS A 97 -5.06 13.97 4.59
N ALA A 98 -6.09 13.21 4.17
CA ALA A 98 -5.93 12.11 3.21
C ALA A 98 -5.38 12.63 1.88
N ILE A 99 -5.97 13.69 1.34
CA ILE A 99 -5.54 14.30 0.08
C ILE A 99 -4.13 14.87 0.19
N ARG A 100 -3.86 15.64 1.26
CA ARG A 100 -2.55 16.21 1.56
C ARG A 100 -1.46 15.14 1.68
N SER A 101 -1.83 13.91 2.01
CA SER A 101 -0.93 12.76 2.16
C SER A 101 -0.80 11.91 0.88
N GLY A 102 -1.48 12.28 -0.20
CA GLY A 102 -1.38 11.63 -1.51
C GLY A 102 -2.64 10.91 -1.99
N TYR A 103 -3.79 11.02 -1.30
CA TYR A 103 -5.06 10.53 -1.85
C TYR A 103 -5.44 11.35 -3.09
N GLN A 104 -5.56 10.70 -4.24
CA GLN A 104 -6.00 11.32 -5.48
C GLN A 104 -7.52 11.14 -5.63
N PHE A 105 -8.24 12.23 -5.87
CA PHE A 105 -9.71 12.24 -5.99
C PHE A 105 -10.21 12.73 -7.35
N GLU A 106 -9.34 13.38 -8.13
CA GLU A 106 -9.53 13.78 -9.51
C GLU A 106 -8.17 13.72 -10.24
N GLU A 107 -8.19 13.88 -11.56
CA GLU A 107 -6.97 14.04 -12.34
C GLU A 107 -6.27 15.35 -11.97
N ASP A 108 -4.94 15.32 -11.84
CA ASP A 108 -4.19 16.53 -11.51
C ASP A 108 -4.25 17.51 -12.69
N SER A 109 -4.74 18.72 -12.45
CA SER A 109 -4.95 19.75 -13.48
C SER A 109 -3.67 20.36 -14.07
N ILE A 110 -2.49 19.95 -13.61
CA ILE A 110 -1.24 20.61 -13.99
C ILE A 110 -0.87 20.21 -15.41
N GLU A 111 -0.52 21.21 -16.21
CA GLU A 111 0.17 21.12 -17.51
C GLU A 111 1.57 20.47 -17.37
N LEU A 112 1.68 19.29 -16.75
CA LEU A 112 2.82 18.38 -16.92
C LEU A 112 2.64 17.60 -18.22
N LYS A 113 2.30 18.33 -19.29
CA LYS A 113 2.03 17.79 -20.64
C LYS A 113 3.27 17.20 -21.30
N ASP A 114 4.45 17.40 -20.72
CA ASP A 114 5.70 17.06 -21.37
C ASP A 114 6.29 15.71 -20.95
N MET A 115 5.67 14.96 -20.03
CA MET A 115 5.99 13.56 -19.86
C MET A 115 4.73 12.73 -19.60
N LEU A 116 4.42 11.86 -20.57
CA LEU A 116 3.68 10.62 -20.37
C LEU A 116 2.15 10.78 -20.21
N SER A 117 1.47 10.89 -21.35
CA SER A 117 0.03 11.05 -21.57
C SER A 117 -0.83 9.81 -21.26
N ILE A 118 -0.49 9.04 -20.24
CA ILE A 118 -1.34 7.93 -19.81
C ILE A 118 -2.24 8.40 -18.68
N SER A 119 -3.52 8.56 -19.00
CA SER A 119 -4.56 8.60 -17.98
C SER A 119 -4.75 7.18 -17.45
N TYR A 120 -4.49 7.01 -16.17
CA TYR A 120 -5.01 5.89 -15.42
C TYR A 120 -6.19 6.40 -14.62
N ASP A 121 -7.39 6.06 -15.05
CA ASP A 121 -8.61 6.36 -14.28
C ASP A 121 -8.71 5.33 -13.15
N PHE A 122 -8.41 5.78 -11.93
CA PHE A 122 -8.44 4.92 -10.74
C PHE A 122 -9.30 5.56 -9.67
N ASP A 123 -10.58 5.19 -9.67
CA ASP A 123 -11.54 5.55 -8.62
C ASP A 123 -11.61 7.08 -8.41
N PHE A 124 -11.53 7.87 -9.49
CA PHE A 124 -11.93 9.27 -9.42
C PHE A 124 -13.35 9.34 -8.89
N ILE A 125 -13.67 10.44 -8.20
CA ILE A 125 -15.04 10.68 -7.73
C ILE A 125 -15.89 10.88 -8.98
N ASP A 126 -16.43 9.78 -9.49
CA ASP A 126 -17.25 9.77 -10.68
C ASP A 126 -18.61 10.36 -10.31
N SER A 127 -19.16 11.16 -11.20
CA SER A 127 -20.47 11.83 -11.03
C SER A 127 -21.64 10.85 -10.99
N ASN A 128 -21.38 9.56 -11.25
CA ASN A 128 -22.36 8.48 -11.25
C ASN A 128 -22.84 8.17 -9.81
N ASP A 129 -24.16 8.32 -9.61
CA ASP A 129 -24.94 8.07 -8.38
C ASP A 129 -24.91 6.60 -7.93
N SER A 130 -23.74 6.11 -7.57
CA SER A 130 -23.59 4.84 -6.91
C SER A 130 -24.08 4.97 -5.46
N LEU A 131 -25.11 4.19 -5.14
CA LEU A 131 -25.92 4.27 -3.92
C LEU A 131 -25.20 3.94 -2.59
N ASN A 132 -23.92 3.56 -2.63
CA ASN A 132 -23.21 3.18 -1.40
C ASN A 132 -22.83 4.42 -0.57
N ASP A 133 -22.80 4.27 0.76
CA ASP A 133 -22.63 5.42 1.67
C ASP A 133 -21.24 6.07 1.56
N PHE A 134 -20.24 5.32 1.13
CA PHE A 134 -18.89 5.85 0.90
C PHE A 134 -18.88 6.85 -0.27
N ASN A 135 -19.57 6.56 -1.36
CA ASN A 135 -19.64 7.44 -2.52
C ASN A 135 -20.47 8.69 -2.22
N LYS A 136 -21.57 8.56 -1.44
CA LYS A 136 -22.31 9.72 -0.90
C LYS A 136 -21.42 10.61 -0.04
N PHE A 137 -20.59 10.02 0.81
CA PHE A 137 -19.61 10.72 1.65
C PHE A 137 -18.60 11.50 0.79
N GLN A 138 -18.00 10.86 -0.21
CA GLN A 138 -17.02 11.50 -1.10
C GLN A 138 -17.66 12.64 -1.91
N LYS A 139 -18.85 12.39 -2.49
CA LYS A 139 -19.61 13.40 -3.24
C LYS A 139 -19.97 14.61 -2.38
N TYR A 140 -20.44 14.40 -1.15
CA TYR A 140 -20.76 15.47 -0.20
C TYR A 140 -19.59 16.43 0.02
N PHE A 141 -18.38 15.89 0.26
CA PHE A 141 -17.20 16.74 0.49
C PHE A 141 -16.67 17.36 -0.79
N TYR A 142 -16.71 16.63 -1.90
CA TYR A 142 -16.31 17.13 -3.20
C TYR A 142 -17.15 18.36 -3.59
N GLU A 143 -18.47 18.24 -3.65
CA GLU A 143 -19.36 19.32 -4.09
C GLU A 143 -19.27 20.57 -3.21
N LYS A 144 -19.07 20.39 -1.90
CA LYS A 144 -19.09 21.50 -0.94
C LYS A 144 -17.72 22.15 -0.74
N TYR A 145 -16.62 21.43 -0.95
CA TYR A 145 -15.28 21.89 -0.56
C TYR A 145 -14.21 21.75 -1.65
N ILE A 146 -14.57 21.49 -2.91
CA ILE A 146 -13.63 21.23 -4.02
C ILE A 146 -12.42 22.16 -4.08
N ASN A 147 -12.60 23.47 -3.90
CA ASN A 147 -11.49 24.43 -3.95
C ASN A 147 -10.44 24.17 -2.87
N ILE A 148 -10.88 23.91 -1.64
CA ILE A 148 -9.97 23.56 -0.52
C ILE A 148 -9.32 22.20 -0.78
N LEU A 149 -10.05 21.23 -1.32
CA LEU A 149 -9.50 19.91 -1.63
C LEU A 149 -8.40 19.98 -2.70
N ARG A 150 -8.58 20.82 -3.72
CA ARG A 150 -7.56 21.12 -4.75
C ARG A 150 -6.33 21.79 -4.16
N GLU A 151 -6.50 22.71 -3.22
CA GLU A 151 -5.37 23.31 -2.50
C GLU A 151 -4.55 22.26 -1.73
N GLU A 152 -5.20 21.32 -1.04
CA GLU A 152 -4.50 20.22 -0.36
C GLU A 152 -3.77 19.29 -1.34
N ARG A 153 -4.36 19.03 -2.52
CA ARG A 153 -3.72 18.23 -3.56
C ARG A 153 -2.50 18.94 -4.16
N ASN A 154 -2.63 20.23 -4.47
CA ASN A 154 -1.53 21.06 -4.95
C ASN A 154 -0.40 21.15 -3.91
N TYR A 155 -0.75 21.23 -2.62
CA TYR A 155 0.23 21.12 -1.56
C TYR A 155 0.97 19.78 -1.64
N PHE A 156 0.28 18.64 -1.71
CA PHE A 156 0.95 17.35 -1.85
C PHE A 156 1.88 17.30 -3.06
N ILE A 157 1.42 17.77 -4.22
CA ILE A 157 2.22 17.78 -5.46
C ILE A 157 3.49 18.61 -5.29
N SER A 158 3.43 19.74 -4.58
CA SER A 158 4.62 20.57 -4.31
C SER A 158 5.70 19.88 -3.44
N GLN A 159 5.36 18.78 -2.76
CA GLN A 159 6.26 18.05 -1.86
C GLN A 159 6.90 16.80 -2.49
N ILE A 160 6.54 16.52 -3.75
CA ILE A 160 7.05 15.41 -4.55
C ILE A 160 8.54 15.56 -4.79
N ASP A 161 9.26 14.44 -4.82
CA ASP A 161 10.65 14.41 -5.22
C ASP A 161 10.73 14.16 -6.73
N GLU A 162 11.35 15.07 -7.47
CA GLU A 162 11.36 15.03 -8.94
C GLU A 162 11.99 13.73 -9.48
N ILE A 163 13.11 13.30 -8.90
CA ILE A 163 13.86 12.12 -9.35
C ILE A 163 13.06 10.84 -9.08
N GLN A 164 12.57 10.65 -7.85
CA GLN A 164 11.78 9.48 -7.51
C GLN A 164 10.46 9.44 -8.25
N ASN A 165 9.82 10.59 -8.43
CA ASN A 165 8.59 10.69 -9.20
C ASN A 165 8.85 10.29 -10.65
N GLN A 166 9.87 10.85 -11.30
CA GLN A 166 10.21 10.50 -12.68
C GLN A 166 10.45 9.00 -12.84
N LEU A 167 11.26 8.41 -11.95
CA LEU A 167 11.50 6.97 -11.93
C LEU A 167 10.20 6.16 -11.82
N PHE A 168 9.30 6.57 -10.93
CA PHE A 168 8.01 5.88 -10.75
C PHE A 168 7.09 6.06 -11.97
N GLU A 169 7.09 7.24 -12.59
CA GLU A 169 6.32 7.52 -13.80
C GLU A 169 6.84 6.73 -15.02
N ASP A 170 8.16 6.52 -15.13
CA ASP A 170 8.76 5.68 -16.17
C ASP A 170 8.35 4.20 -16.00
N ILE A 171 8.36 3.69 -14.78
CA ILE A 171 7.90 2.32 -14.46
C ILE A 171 6.42 2.16 -14.81
N LEU A 172 5.59 3.16 -14.51
CA LEU A 172 4.18 3.19 -14.88
C LEU A 172 3.98 3.20 -16.40
N GLN A 173 4.77 3.99 -17.14
CA GLN A 173 4.70 4.01 -18.60
C GLN A 173 5.01 2.63 -19.18
N HIS A 174 6.07 1.99 -18.70
CA HIS A 174 6.45 0.66 -19.17
C HIS A 174 5.36 -0.39 -18.86
N GLU A 175 4.69 -0.27 -17.70
CA GLU A 175 3.54 -1.10 -17.35
C GLU A 175 2.38 -0.91 -18.35
N TYR A 176 2.02 0.32 -18.68
CA TYR A 176 0.97 0.61 -19.66
C TYR A 176 1.25 0.02 -21.04
N TYR A 177 2.48 0.18 -21.55
CA TYR A 177 2.85 -0.38 -22.85
C TYR A 177 2.83 -1.92 -22.81
N SER A 178 3.29 -2.52 -21.71
CA SER A 178 3.21 -3.96 -21.49
C SER A 178 1.76 -4.47 -21.53
N GLN A 179 0.84 -3.79 -20.84
CA GLN A 179 -0.59 -4.14 -20.88
C GLN A 179 -1.21 -3.90 -22.25
N THR A 180 -0.88 -2.80 -22.93
CA THR A 180 -1.36 -2.50 -24.27
C THR A 180 -0.96 -3.61 -25.25
N SER A 181 0.32 -4.02 -25.20
CA SER A 181 0.81 -5.16 -25.98
C SER A 181 0.04 -6.44 -25.64
N ARG A 182 -0.06 -6.80 -24.35
CA ARG A 182 -0.70 -8.05 -23.91
C ARG A 182 -2.19 -8.14 -24.23
N LEU A 183 -2.93 -7.06 -24.01
CA LEU A 183 -4.40 -7.07 -24.06
C LEU A 183 -4.95 -6.64 -25.42
N LYS A 184 -4.21 -5.83 -26.20
CA LYS A 184 -4.70 -5.29 -27.48
C LYS A 184 -3.97 -5.84 -28.69
N LEU A 185 -2.65 -6.05 -28.60
CA LEU A 185 -1.82 -6.43 -29.76
C LEU A 185 -1.66 -7.95 -29.88
N LEU A 186 -1.18 -8.63 -28.84
CA LEU A 186 -0.92 -10.07 -28.86
C LEU A 186 -2.15 -10.93 -29.19
N PRO A 187 -3.38 -10.61 -28.73
CA PRO A 187 -4.56 -11.39 -29.10
C PRO A 187 -4.88 -11.36 -30.60
N LYS A 188 -4.41 -10.33 -31.32
CA LYS A 188 -4.63 -10.14 -32.76
C LYS A 188 -3.50 -10.74 -33.62
N ALA A 189 -2.40 -11.17 -33.01
CA ALA A 189 -1.19 -11.56 -33.72
C ALA A 189 -1.19 -13.02 -34.22
N GLU A 190 -2.30 -13.75 -34.12
CA GLU A 190 -2.44 -15.18 -34.50
C GLU A 190 -1.33 -16.08 -33.92
N LEU A 191 -0.84 -15.74 -32.72
CA LEU A 191 0.23 -16.46 -32.03
C LEU A 191 -0.35 -17.60 -31.18
N SER A 192 0.41 -18.70 -31.06
CA SER A 192 0.08 -19.80 -30.15
C SER A 192 0.09 -19.35 -28.68
N ASP A 193 -0.65 -20.04 -27.82
CA ASP A 193 -0.71 -19.74 -26.38
C ASP A 193 0.65 -19.75 -25.71
N THR A 194 1.51 -20.70 -26.09
CA THR A 194 2.89 -20.80 -25.58
C THR A 194 3.68 -19.54 -25.90
N VAL A 195 3.60 -19.05 -27.15
CA VAL A 195 4.31 -17.83 -27.57
C VAL A 195 3.72 -16.60 -26.88
N ARG A 196 2.40 -16.48 -26.81
CA ARG A 196 1.74 -15.37 -26.09
C ARG A 196 2.12 -15.33 -24.61
N SER A 197 2.19 -16.49 -23.97
CA SER A 197 2.61 -16.62 -22.57
C SER A 197 4.07 -16.19 -22.38
N ALA A 198 4.98 -16.67 -23.25
CA ALA A 198 6.37 -16.27 -23.23
C ALA A 198 6.53 -14.75 -23.44
N MET A 199 5.87 -14.18 -24.45
CA MET A 199 5.90 -12.73 -24.70
C MET A 199 5.36 -11.92 -23.54
N SER A 200 4.25 -12.35 -22.93
CA SER A 200 3.68 -11.68 -21.75
C SER A 200 4.69 -11.63 -20.60
N LYS A 201 5.44 -12.72 -20.39
CA LYS A 201 6.50 -12.78 -19.38
C LYS A 201 7.65 -11.82 -19.71
N TYR A 202 8.10 -11.78 -20.96
CA TYR A 202 9.15 -10.85 -21.40
C TYR A 202 8.75 -9.38 -21.22
N LEU A 203 7.50 -9.01 -21.52
CA LEU A 203 7.01 -7.65 -21.34
C LEU A 203 7.13 -7.19 -19.88
N TYR A 204 6.86 -8.06 -18.92
CA TYR A 204 6.97 -7.71 -17.50
C TYR A 204 8.40 -7.72 -16.95
N SER A 205 9.32 -8.43 -17.61
CA SER A 205 10.69 -8.63 -17.09
C SER A 205 11.45 -7.32 -16.85
N GLY A 206 11.26 -6.29 -17.69
CA GLY A 206 11.92 -4.99 -17.51
C GLY A 206 11.63 -4.35 -16.14
N ASN A 207 10.34 -4.18 -15.81
CA ASN A 207 9.94 -3.66 -14.50
C ASN A 207 10.38 -4.58 -13.35
N SER A 208 10.40 -5.90 -13.59
CA SER A 208 10.77 -6.89 -12.57
C SER A 208 12.20 -6.66 -12.07
N TYR A 209 13.18 -6.58 -12.98
CA TYR A 209 14.58 -6.41 -12.59
C TYR A 209 14.91 -4.99 -12.15
N ILE A 210 14.29 -3.96 -12.74
CA ILE A 210 14.43 -2.58 -12.26
C ILE A 210 14.01 -2.48 -10.80
N LEU A 211 12.83 -3.01 -10.43
CA LEU A 211 12.35 -2.95 -9.05
C LEU A 211 13.20 -3.80 -8.10
N LEU A 212 13.70 -4.96 -8.54
CA LEU A 212 14.61 -5.76 -7.73
C LEU A 212 15.90 -5.00 -7.41
N ASP A 213 16.50 -4.34 -8.40
CA ASP A 213 17.71 -3.54 -8.20
C ASP A 213 17.44 -2.33 -7.29
N LEU A 214 16.29 -1.65 -7.44
CA LEU A 214 15.88 -0.59 -6.53
C LEU A 214 15.71 -1.09 -5.08
N LEU A 215 15.18 -2.30 -4.89
CA LEU A 215 15.05 -2.90 -3.56
C LEU A 215 16.40 -3.29 -2.97
N ARG A 216 17.33 -3.84 -3.77
CA ARG A 216 18.70 -4.18 -3.36
C ARG A 216 19.47 -2.95 -2.90
N ASP A 217 19.30 -1.84 -3.64
CA ASP A 217 19.96 -0.57 -3.39
C ASP A 217 19.25 0.30 -2.32
N GLU A 218 18.12 -0.16 -1.78
CA GLU A 218 17.25 0.61 -0.87
C GLU A 218 16.76 1.95 -1.46
N LYS A 219 16.56 2.00 -2.77
CA LYS A 219 16.08 3.15 -3.56
C LYS A 219 14.63 2.98 -4.04
N PHE A 220 13.86 2.10 -3.42
CA PHE A 220 12.46 1.92 -3.76
C PHE A 220 11.68 3.24 -3.58
N PRO A 221 10.81 3.65 -4.53
CA PRO A 221 10.14 4.94 -4.46
C PRO A 221 9.27 5.09 -3.21
N TYR A 222 9.38 6.23 -2.52
CA TYR A 222 8.55 6.51 -1.35
C TYR A 222 7.14 6.94 -1.77
N ARG A 223 6.12 6.36 -1.13
CA ARG A 223 4.71 6.66 -1.45
C ARG A 223 4.35 8.15 -1.31
N THR A 224 5.02 8.87 -0.42
CA THR A 224 4.78 10.30 -0.17
C THR A 224 5.56 11.21 -1.12
N LYS A 225 6.39 10.64 -1.99
CA LYS A 225 7.30 11.35 -2.90
C LYS A 225 6.98 11.14 -4.36
N CYS A 226 5.95 10.35 -4.67
CA CYS A 226 5.55 10.03 -6.03
C CYS A 226 4.05 10.34 -6.20
N ARG A 227 3.71 11.13 -7.22
CA ARG A 227 2.38 11.70 -7.44
C ARG A 227 1.26 10.68 -7.52
N ARG A 228 1.55 9.60 -8.26
CA ARG A 228 0.61 8.53 -8.61
C ARG A 228 0.90 7.25 -7.84
N PHE A 229 1.71 7.29 -6.78
CA PHE A 229 1.95 6.12 -5.94
C PHE A 229 0.75 5.92 -5.02
N ASN A 230 -0.15 5.02 -5.43
CA ASN A 230 -1.33 4.64 -4.68
C ASN A 230 -1.49 3.11 -4.73
N PRO A 231 -2.35 2.52 -3.87
CA PRO A 231 -2.49 1.06 -3.80
C PRO A 231 -2.84 0.36 -5.12
N GLN A 232 -3.50 1.05 -6.05
CA GLN A 232 -3.88 0.51 -7.35
C GLN A 232 -2.68 0.47 -8.29
N THR A 233 -1.97 1.59 -8.47
CA THR A 233 -0.79 1.67 -9.34
C THR A 233 0.34 0.76 -8.87
N ILE A 234 0.70 0.85 -7.59
CA ILE A 234 1.79 0.03 -7.06
C ILE A 234 1.39 -1.44 -6.99
N GLY A 235 0.12 -1.74 -6.68
CA GLY A 235 -0.40 -3.10 -6.68
C GLY A 235 -0.35 -3.74 -8.06
N LEU A 236 -0.68 -2.99 -9.12
CA LEU A 236 -0.57 -3.43 -10.51
C LEU A 236 0.88 -3.73 -10.89
N ILE A 237 1.76 -2.75 -10.68
CA ILE A 237 3.19 -2.85 -11.02
C ILE A 237 3.82 -4.05 -10.32
N LEU A 238 3.64 -4.19 -9.01
CA LEU A 238 4.27 -5.27 -8.25
C LEU A 238 3.71 -6.65 -8.62
N ASN A 239 2.41 -6.75 -8.96
CA ASN A 239 1.79 -8.00 -9.39
C ASN A 239 2.35 -8.48 -10.72
N HIS A 240 2.64 -7.57 -11.64
CA HIS A 240 3.25 -7.95 -12.91
C HIS A 240 4.75 -8.14 -12.80
N ALA A 241 5.43 -7.33 -12.00
CA ALA A 241 6.86 -7.49 -11.71
C ALA A 241 7.15 -8.87 -11.13
N VAL A 242 6.38 -9.35 -10.16
CA VAL A 242 6.63 -10.68 -9.59
C VAL A 242 6.45 -11.80 -10.61
N ALA A 243 5.54 -11.64 -11.59
CA ALA A 243 5.33 -12.61 -12.66
C ALA A 243 6.41 -12.59 -13.76
N GLY A 244 7.15 -11.48 -13.89
CA GLY A 244 8.11 -11.26 -14.96
C GLY A 244 9.50 -11.86 -14.73
N PHE A 245 9.83 -12.34 -13.52
CA PHE A 245 11.13 -12.95 -13.25
C PHE A 245 11.32 -14.28 -13.97
N PHE A 246 12.48 -14.46 -14.62
CA PHE A 246 12.77 -15.69 -15.38
C PHE A 246 13.04 -16.89 -14.48
N ASN A 247 13.75 -16.67 -13.38
CA ASN A 247 14.05 -17.71 -12.41
C ASN A 247 13.31 -17.45 -11.07
N LYS A 248 13.12 -18.52 -10.32
CA LYS A 248 12.42 -18.50 -9.03
C LYS A 248 13.22 -17.82 -7.92
N ALA A 249 14.55 -17.83 -8.00
CA ALA A 249 15.42 -17.27 -6.96
C ALA A 249 15.29 -15.75 -6.88
N ASP A 250 15.34 -15.07 -8.03
CA ASP A 250 15.17 -13.61 -8.12
C ASP A 250 13.77 -13.19 -7.66
N ALA A 251 12.74 -13.94 -8.06
CA ALA A 251 11.37 -13.69 -7.60
C ALA A 251 11.23 -13.84 -6.08
N LYS A 252 11.93 -14.80 -5.48
CA LYS A 252 11.96 -15.00 -4.03
C LYS A 252 12.71 -13.86 -3.32
N GLU A 253 13.86 -13.46 -3.84
CA GLU A 253 14.62 -12.32 -3.32
C GLU A 253 13.80 -11.03 -3.37
N PHE A 254 13.10 -10.78 -4.48
CA PHE A 254 12.19 -9.66 -4.63
C PHE A 254 11.12 -9.64 -3.54
N ILE A 255 10.44 -10.77 -3.31
CA ILE A 255 9.43 -10.91 -2.26
C ILE A 255 10.01 -10.67 -0.86
N ASP A 256 11.23 -11.14 -0.59
CA ASP A 256 11.87 -10.98 0.72
C ASP A 256 12.27 -9.53 0.97
N LEU A 257 12.82 -8.85 -0.03
CA LEU A 257 13.18 -7.44 0.07
C LEU A 257 11.96 -6.53 0.13
N LEU A 258 10.87 -6.86 -0.60
CA LEU A 258 9.64 -6.09 -0.60
C LEU A 258 8.98 -6.00 0.79
N TRP A 259 9.22 -6.99 1.66
CA TRP A 259 8.72 -6.94 3.04
C TRP A 259 9.28 -5.73 3.82
N LYS A 260 10.54 -5.35 3.58
CA LYS A 260 11.14 -4.16 4.19
C LYS A 260 10.36 -2.88 3.84
N GLU A 261 9.76 -2.82 2.65
CA GLU A 261 8.93 -1.69 2.23
C GLU A 261 7.56 -1.68 2.91
N VAL A 262 7.09 -2.83 3.42
CA VAL A 262 5.94 -2.89 4.33
C VAL A 262 6.31 -2.34 5.70
N GLU A 263 7.47 -2.74 6.23
CA GLU A 263 7.96 -2.26 7.52
C GLU A 263 8.24 -0.74 7.52
N ARG A 264 8.67 -0.20 6.36
CA ARG A 264 8.85 1.24 6.11
C ARG A 264 7.54 2.00 5.88
N GLY A 265 6.43 1.29 5.65
CA GLY A 265 5.11 1.89 5.38
C GLY A 265 4.95 2.49 3.98
N ASN A 266 5.76 2.03 3.01
CA ASN A 266 5.59 2.34 1.59
C ASN A 266 4.55 1.41 0.95
N ILE A 267 4.54 0.14 1.34
CA ILE A 267 3.62 -0.90 0.85
C ILE A 267 2.68 -1.34 1.97
N SER A 268 1.39 -1.50 1.68
CA SER A 268 0.47 -2.04 2.67
C SER A 268 0.65 -3.56 2.82
N PRO A 269 0.43 -4.14 4.01
CA PRO A 269 0.41 -5.59 4.20
C PRO A 269 -0.51 -6.31 3.23
N ARG A 270 -1.67 -5.71 2.92
CA ARG A 270 -2.64 -6.26 1.95
C ARG A 270 -2.07 -6.33 0.54
N THR A 271 -1.37 -5.27 0.11
CA THR A 271 -0.69 -5.25 -1.19
C THR A 271 0.37 -6.34 -1.21
N TYR A 272 1.25 -6.40 -0.21
CA TYR A 272 2.26 -7.45 -0.09
C TYR A 272 1.67 -8.85 -0.16
N GLY A 273 0.60 -9.12 0.61
CA GLY A 273 -0.04 -10.44 0.64
C GLY A 273 -0.54 -10.89 -0.73
N SER A 274 -1.12 -9.95 -1.50
CA SER A 274 -1.52 -10.16 -2.90
C SER A 274 -0.34 -10.54 -3.79
N ILE A 275 0.78 -9.81 -3.69
CA ILE A 275 2.00 -10.10 -4.46
C ILE A 275 2.60 -11.46 -4.05
N TYR A 276 2.60 -11.76 -2.75
CA TYR A 276 3.11 -13.01 -2.21
C TYR A 276 2.32 -14.21 -2.76
N ASP A 277 0.99 -14.17 -2.73
CA ASP A 277 0.17 -15.23 -3.33
C ASP A 277 0.32 -15.31 -4.85
N HIS A 278 0.58 -14.19 -5.52
CA HIS A 278 0.88 -14.19 -6.94
C HIS A 278 2.22 -14.89 -7.22
N TYR A 279 3.27 -14.61 -6.43
CA TYR A 279 4.53 -15.37 -6.44
C TYR A 279 4.30 -16.88 -6.25
N ILE A 280 3.51 -17.26 -5.24
CA ILE A 280 3.18 -18.67 -5.00
C ILE A 280 2.58 -19.29 -6.26
N SER A 281 1.63 -18.60 -6.91
CA SER A 281 0.99 -19.14 -8.11
C SER A 281 1.90 -19.26 -9.33
N TRP A 282 2.94 -18.43 -9.46
CA TRP A 282 3.88 -18.54 -10.58
C TRP A 282 5.01 -19.54 -10.34
N TYR A 283 5.48 -19.69 -9.10
CA TYR A 283 6.75 -20.38 -8.83
C TYR A 283 6.66 -21.54 -7.83
N VAL A 284 5.51 -21.76 -7.18
CA VAL A 284 5.34 -22.80 -6.15
C VAL A 284 4.15 -23.70 -6.46
N SER A 285 2.95 -23.15 -6.58
CA SER A 285 1.72 -23.91 -6.81
C SER A 285 0.68 -23.05 -7.52
N LYS A 286 0.40 -23.36 -8.79
CA LYS A 286 -0.46 -22.58 -9.69
C LYS A 286 -1.87 -22.31 -9.14
N ASP A 287 -2.42 -23.29 -8.44
CA ASP A 287 -3.84 -23.32 -8.07
C ASP A 287 -4.07 -23.16 -6.56
N LYS A 288 -3.05 -22.71 -5.81
CA LYS A 288 -3.15 -22.51 -4.36
C LYS A 288 -2.66 -21.13 -3.93
N SER A 289 -3.17 -20.67 -2.80
CA SER A 289 -2.80 -19.42 -2.11
C SER A 289 -2.23 -19.73 -0.72
N VAL A 290 -1.27 -18.95 -0.26
CA VAL A 290 -0.69 -19.09 1.10
C VAL A 290 -1.39 -18.15 2.09
N LEU A 291 -1.72 -16.94 1.67
CA LEU A 291 -2.30 -15.90 2.52
C LEU A 291 -3.79 -15.67 2.27
N GLY A 292 -4.41 -16.38 1.34
CA GLY A 292 -5.84 -16.26 1.00
C GLY A 292 -6.24 -14.94 0.34
N THR A 293 -5.32 -14.27 -0.36
CA THR A 293 -5.57 -12.96 -0.99
C THR A 293 -5.93 -13.06 -2.48
N LYS A 294 -5.60 -14.18 -3.12
CA LYS A 294 -5.93 -14.43 -4.54
C LYS A 294 -7.33 -14.99 -4.67
N THR A 295 -8.11 -14.43 -5.59
CA THR A 295 -9.51 -14.78 -5.80
C THR A 295 -9.77 -15.31 -7.20
N ILE A 296 -10.89 -16.02 -7.33
CA ILE A 296 -11.45 -16.51 -8.58
C ILE A 296 -12.92 -16.10 -8.64
N TYR A 297 -13.38 -15.77 -9.84
CA TYR A 297 -14.79 -15.52 -10.09
C TYR A 297 -15.49 -16.86 -10.36
N ASP A 298 -16.44 -17.19 -9.51
CA ASP A 298 -17.26 -18.37 -9.64
C ASP A 298 -18.46 -18.04 -10.55
N ILE A 299 -18.48 -18.66 -11.73
CA ILE A 299 -19.48 -18.37 -12.77
C ILE A 299 -20.87 -18.84 -12.35
N GLU A 300 -20.97 -19.94 -11.60
CA GLU A 300 -22.24 -20.55 -11.19
C GLU A 300 -22.94 -19.70 -10.13
N THR A 301 -22.20 -19.30 -9.10
CA THR A 301 -22.71 -18.49 -7.98
C THR A 301 -22.68 -16.99 -8.28
N LYS A 302 -21.98 -16.57 -9.35
CA LYS A 302 -21.69 -15.17 -9.69
C LYS A 302 -21.01 -14.41 -8.54
N LYS A 303 -20.24 -15.13 -7.73
CA LYS A 303 -19.53 -14.58 -6.57
C LYS A 303 -18.03 -14.68 -6.75
N ILE A 304 -17.32 -13.79 -6.06
CA ILE A 304 -15.87 -13.90 -5.91
C ILE A 304 -15.62 -14.84 -4.73
N LYS A 305 -14.81 -15.88 -4.95
CA LYS A 305 -14.33 -16.79 -3.91
C LYS A 305 -12.80 -16.80 -3.87
N SER A 306 -12.24 -17.15 -2.73
CA SER A 306 -10.80 -17.36 -2.64
C SER A 306 -10.35 -18.58 -3.46
N MET A 307 -9.11 -18.56 -3.92
CA MET A 307 -8.44 -19.80 -4.29
C MET A 307 -8.19 -20.67 -3.06
N ASP A 308 -8.12 -21.99 -3.25
CA ASP A 308 -7.81 -22.91 -2.16
C ASP A 308 -6.46 -22.61 -1.50
N LEU A 309 -6.39 -22.89 -0.21
CA LEU A 309 -5.20 -22.63 0.60
C LEU A 309 -4.19 -23.77 0.49
N LEU A 310 -2.91 -23.42 0.42
CA LEU A 310 -1.80 -24.38 0.50
C LEU A 310 -1.66 -24.95 1.91
N TYR A 311 -1.91 -24.13 2.93
CA TYR A 311 -1.83 -24.49 4.35
C TYR A 311 -3.10 -24.07 5.11
N PRO A 312 -4.24 -24.74 4.89
CA PRO A 312 -5.53 -24.28 5.39
C PRO A 312 -5.60 -24.11 6.92
N GLN A 313 -4.97 -25.02 7.66
CA GLN A 313 -4.93 -24.98 9.15
C GLN A 313 -4.04 -23.87 9.71
N LYS A 314 -3.12 -23.31 8.91
CA LYS A 314 -2.12 -22.33 9.39
C LYS A 314 -2.35 -20.93 8.84
N VAL A 315 -3.35 -20.75 7.99
CA VAL A 315 -3.51 -19.51 7.20
C VAL A 315 -3.63 -18.28 8.09
N ASP A 316 -4.37 -18.33 9.19
CA ASP A 316 -4.57 -17.17 10.05
C ASP A 316 -3.32 -16.84 10.87
N SER A 317 -2.57 -17.86 11.31
CA SER A 317 -1.24 -17.67 11.90
C SER A 317 -0.24 -17.04 10.92
N LEU A 318 -0.26 -17.49 9.65
CA LEU A 318 0.55 -16.90 8.59
C LEU A 318 0.14 -15.47 8.28
N ARG A 319 -1.16 -15.19 8.17
CA ARG A 319 -1.71 -13.84 7.95
C ARG A 319 -1.30 -12.88 9.06
N ASN A 320 -1.39 -13.30 10.32
CA ASN A 320 -0.97 -12.49 11.46
C ASN A 320 0.53 -12.13 11.41
N ARG A 321 1.40 -13.06 10.99
CA ARG A 321 2.84 -12.78 10.79
C ARG A 321 3.08 -11.66 9.78
N TYR A 322 2.22 -11.55 8.77
CA TYR A 322 2.27 -10.49 7.76
C TYR A 322 1.31 -9.34 8.06
N TRP A 323 0.91 -9.14 9.32
CA TRP A 323 0.03 -8.05 9.77
C TRP A 323 -1.31 -7.96 9.00
N LEU A 324 -1.84 -9.10 8.59
CA LEU A 324 -3.17 -9.23 7.98
C LEU A 324 -4.17 -9.73 9.03
N ILE A 325 -5.40 -9.20 9.00
CA ILE A 325 -6.53 -9.77 9.76
C ILE A 325 -6.78 -11.23 9.35
N ASP A 326 -7.44 -12.01 10.20
CA ASP A 326 -7.86 -13.37 9.87
C ASP A 326 -8.76 -13.42 8.61
N LEU A 327 -8.79 -14.59 7.98
CA LEU A 327 -9.43 -14.77 6.68
C LEU A 327 -10.95 -14.60 6.79
N LYS A 328 -11.55 -15.14 7.85
CA LYS A 328 -12.99 -15.03 8.09
C LYS A 328 -13.45 -13.58 8.22
N THR A 329 -12.76 -12.77 9.02
CA THR A 329 -13.04 -11.33 9.14
C THR A 329 -12.88 -10.62 7.80
N PHE A 330 -11.79 -10.88 7.07
CA PHE A 330 -11.55 -10.24 5.77
C PHE A 330 -12.66 -10.55 4.76
N TYR A 331 -12.99 -11.83 4.56
CA TYR A 331 -13.96 -12.26 3.57
C TYR A 331 -15.38 -11.80 3.89
N LYS A 332 -15.75 -11.77 5.19
CA LYS A 332 -17.01 -11.17 5.66
C LYS A 332 -17.13 -9.71 5.26
N GLN A 333 -16.05 -8.92 5.40
CA GLN A 333 -16.08 -7.48 5.08
C GLN A 333 -16.24 -7.18 3.60
N VAL A 334 -15.59 -7.97 2.74
CA VAL A 334 -15.64 -7.76 1.28
C VAL A 334 -16.81 -8.49 0.62
N GLY A 335 -17.58 -9.27 1.38
CA GLY A 335 -18.73 -10.03 0.88
C GLY A 335 -18.33 -11.18 -0.05
N TRP A 336 -17.15 -11.78 0.17
CA TRP A 336 -16.63 -12.88 -0.64
C TRP A 336 -16.75 -14.21 0.11
N ASP A 337 -16.80 -15.31 -0.64
CA ASP A 337 -16.86 -16.65 -0.05
C ASP A 337 -15.45 -17.15 0.32
N LEU A 338 -15.35 -17.80 1.49
CA LEU A 338 -14.10 -18.39 1.98
C LEU A 338 -13.57 -19.47 1.02
N PRO A 339 -12.25 -19.76 1.05
CA PRO A 339 -11.69 -20.90 0.31
C PRO A 339 -12.39 -22.21 0.69
N SER A 340 -12.57 -23.09 -0.28
CA SER A 340 -13.34 -24.34 -0.10
C SER A 340 -12.71 -25.29 0.93
N ASN A 341 -11.39 -25.23 1.07
CA ASN A 341 -10.62 -26.04 2.00
C ASN A 341 -10.21 -25.28 3.28
N TYR A 342 -10.78 -24.10 3.55
CA TYR A 342 -10.51 -23.38 4.81
C TYR A 342 -11.00 -24.21 6.00
N ILE A 343 -10.11 -24.42 6.96
CA ILE A 343 -10.41 -25.14 8.20
C ILE A 343 -10.31 -24.11 9.32
N ASN A 344 -11.43 -23.87 9.98
CA ASN A 344 -11.47 -22.99 11.14
C ASN A 344 -10.92 -23.77 12.33
N ASP A 345 -9.69 -23.47 12.74
CA ASP A 345 -9.22 -23.90 14.06
C ASP A 345 -10.02 -23.08 15.08
N ASN A 346 -10.99 -23.73 15.74
CA ASN A 346 -11.71 -23.15 16.88
C ASN A 346 -10.79 -23.06 18.09
#